data_AF-A0A2I2GAA0-F1
#
_entry.id   AF-A0A2I2GAA0-F1
#
_cell.length_a   1.000
_cell.length_b   1.000
_cell.length_c   1.000
_cell.angle_alpha   90.00
_cell.angle_beta   90.00
_cell.angle_gamma   90.00
#
_symmetry.space_group_name_H-M   'P 1'
#
loop_
_entity.id
_entity.type
_entity.pdbx_description
1 polymer ?
#
loop_
_entity_poly.entity_id
_entity_poly.type
_entity_poly.pdbx_seq_one_letter_code
_entity_poly.pdbx_strand_id
1 'polypeptide(L)'
;MASRISSLRSPTVVLLAAATLAKAAQISNLSFAPEDTITRDVCIIGGGSTGTYAAIRLKDQGKSVVVVENSDYLGGHTETYYLGNGQHFDYGVEGVINDELSRNYFTRLGVDWRTLLPDTLITENVNFQTGMRVPPPNGTLTGALLYRSVIEKYDYLRDGTLNLPDPVPEELWRPFGEFVSKHRLEGALGIIFTFSQEVGNLLDVPTVYVLQSFGVPQVDALLRGFMTPRNGGMDLYRKAAEVLGQDVLFNSTVSQTERSLSSVQAVVQGANGTSKLIQAQKLLITIPPKVDHVQPFDLDDTELEIFQKWKWNSYFVAVLNNTGIPDAVTVINTHPENGPGSLPRTPFAWRLRYPGVRGYVTSEIIADENFTARDAIELIQSDLRRMKDAGTYNVTAPELVLLANHSPASPMVSAEDIQAGFYHQLYALQGRRNTFYTGRSFCADHSSLLWAYTDTVIATMFP
;
A
#
# COMPACT_ATOMS: atom_id res chain seq x y z
N MET A 1 -22.23 64.76 2.93
CA MET A 1 -22.85 63.60 2.26
C MET A 1 -21.84 62.46 2.29
N ALA A 2 -21.94 61.61 3.31
CA ALA A 2 -21.16 60.39 3.45
C ALA A 2 -22.06 59.22 3.06
N SER A 3 -21.68 58.45 2.04
CA SER A 3 -22.38 57.24 1.62
C SER A 3 -21.55 56.03 2.05
N ARG A 4 -22.10 55.28 3.02
CA ARG A 4 -21.55 54.05 3.56
C ARG A 4 -21.76 52.93 2.54
N ILE A 5 -20.70 52.24 2.14
CA ILE A 5 -20.79 50.95 1.45
C ILE A 5 -20.76 49.86 2.53
N SER A 6 -21.93 49.27 2.77
CA SER A 6 -22.12 48.13 3.66
C SER A 6 -21.67 46.83 2.99
N SER A 7 -20.78 46.10 3.66
CA SER A 7 -20.38 44.75 3.33
C SER A 7 -21.53 43.76 3.54
N LEU A 8 -21.95 43.06 2.49
CA LEU A 8 -22.79 41.87 2.60
C LEU A 8 -21.87 40.64 2.60
N ARG A 9 -21.61 40.10 3.80
CA ARG A 9 -21.05 38.75 3.97
C ARG A 9 -22.21 37.77 3.86
N SER A 10 -22.18 36.91 2.85
CA SER A 10 -23.08 35.74 2.75
C SER A 10 -22.77 34.78 3.90
N PRO A 11 -23.78 34.27 4.64
CA PRO A 11 -23.54 33.24 5.63
C PRO A 11 -23.32 31.91 4.92
N THR A 12 -22.12 31.35 5.05
CA THR A 12 -21.84 29.95 4.72
C THR A 12 -22.64 29.08 5.68
N VAL A 13 -23.74 28.50 5.21
CA VAL A 13 -24.49 27.49 5.95
C VAL A 13 -23.64 26.21 5.93
N VAL A 14 -22.99 25.92 7.04
CA VAL A 14 -22.40 24.60 7.30
C VAL A 14 -23.57 23.67 7.60
N LEU A 15 -23.96 22.84 6.63
CA LEU A 15 -24.81 21.68 6.92
C LEU A 15 -23.96 20.68 7.72
N LEU A 16 -24.15 20.64 9.04
CA LEU A 16 -23.83 19.44 9.81
C LEU A 16 -24.80 18.35 9.34
N ALA A 17 -24.34 17.42 8.53
CA ALA A 17 -25.02 16.15 8.34
C ALA A 17 -24.91 15.38 9.66
N ALA A 18 -25.96 15.44 10.49
CA ALA A 18 -26.11 14.52 11.60
C ALA A 18 -26.35 13.12 11.04
N ALA A 19 -25.30 12.32 10.92
CA ALA A 19 -25.42 10.90 10.63
C ALA A 19 -26.10 10.23 11.82
N THR A 20 -27.40 9.97 11.72
CA THR A 20 -28.08 9.08 12.67
C THR A 20 -27.52 7.67 12.44
N LEU A 21 -26.66 7.20 13.36
CA LEU A 21 -26.25 5.80 13.46
C LEU A 21 -27.51 4.96 13.68
N ALA A 22 -28.06 4.40 12.60
CA ALA A 22 -29.06 3.35 12.71
C ALA A 22 -28.40 2.17 13.41
N LYS A 23 -28.92 1.79 14.58
CA LYS A 23 -28.44 0.61 15.32
C LYS A 23 -28.58 -0.59 14.38
N ALA A 24 -27.45 -1.18 13.97
CA ALA A 24 -27.46 -2.35 13.11
C ALA A 24 -28.35 -3.44 13.71
N ALA A 25 -29.20 -4.05 12.89
CA ALA A 25 -30.09 -5.13 13.33
C ALA A 25 -29.26 -6.30 13.85
N GLN A 26 -29.63 -6.93 14.97
CA GLN A 26 -28.81 -7.99 15.53
C GLN A 26 -28.74 -9.22 14.59
N ILE A 27 -27.59 -9.87 14.54
CA ILE A 27 -27.38 -11.12 13.81
C ILE A 27 -28.16 -12.23 14.53
N SER A 28 -29.18 -12.76 13.87
CA SER A 28 -29.94 -13.91 14.36
C SER A 28 -29.27 -15.21 13.90
N ASN A 29 -28.65 -15.94 14.83
CA ASN A 29 -28.07 -17.27 14.55
C ASN A 29 -29.08 -18.25 13.94
N LEU A 30 -30.38 -18.12 14.26
CA LEU A 30 -31.44 -18.98 13.73
C LEU A 30 -31.72 -18.76 12.23
N SER A 31 -31.16 -17.71 11.64
CA SER A 31 -31.29 -17.40 10.22
C SER A 31 -30.31 -18.16 9.34
N PHE A 32 -29.41 -18.95 9.93
CA PHE A 32 -28.38 -19.70 9.22
C PHE A 32 -28.47 -21.20 9.56
N ALA A 33 -28.38 -22.05 8.54
CA ALA A 33 -28.31 -23.49 8.74
C ALA A 33 -26.94 -23.89 9.33
N PRO A 34 -26.83 -25.01 10.05
CA PRO A 34 -25.55 -25.47 10.61
C PRO A 34 -24.42 -25.61 9.56
N GLU A 35 -24.74 -26.06 8.36
CA GLU A 35 -23.82 -26.19 7.22
C GLU A 35 -23.31 -24.85 6.66
N ASP A 36 -24.04 -23.76 6.91
CA ASP A 36 -23.67 -22.40 6.55
C ASP A 36 -23.04 -21.62 7.70
N THR A 37 -22.78 -22.32 8.82
CA THR A 37 -22.11 -21.76 9.99
C THR A 37 -20.68 -22.27 10.10
N ILE A 38 -19.71 -21.35 10.20
CA ILE A 38 -18.28 -21.63 10.31
C ILE A 38 -17.80 -21.17 11.68
N THR A 39 -17.36 -22.10 12.53
CA THR A 39 -16.73 -21.77 13.81
C THR A 39 -15.20 -21.85 13.71
N ARG A 40 -14.48 -20.80 14.12
CA ARG A 40 -13.00 -20.72 14.10
C ARG A 40 -12.45 -19.95 15.29
N ASP A 41 -11.15 -20.05 15.55
CA ASP A 41 -10.50 -19.19 16.54
C ASP A 41 -10.37 -17.76 16.02
N VAL A 42 -10.02 -17.60 14.73
CA VAL A 42 -9.78 -16.29 14.12
C VAL A 42 -10.51 -16.16 12.78
N CYS A 43 -11.27 -15.07 12.62
CA CYS A 43 -11.74 -14.58 11.32
C CYS A 43 -10.77 -13.51 10.82
N ILE A 44 -10.20 -13.71 9.63
CA ILE A 44 -9.23 -12.81 9.00
C ILE A 44 -9.88 -12.15 7.81
N ILE A 45 -9.84 -10.82 7.75
CA ILE A 45 -10.42 -10.04 6.66
C ILE A 45 -9.31 -9.55 5.73
N GLY A 46 -9.35 -10.00 4.47
CA GLY A 46 -8.33 -9.74 3.46
C GLY A 46 -7.30 -10.87 3.41
N GLY A 47 -7.09 -11.39 2.21
CA GLY A 47 -6.09 -12.39 1.83
C GLY A 47 -4.85 -11.78 1.18
N GLY A 48 -4.53 -10.52 1.47
CA GLY A 48 -3.30 -9.87 1.02
C GLY A 48 -2.03 -10.43 1.69
N SER A 49 -0.90 -9.73 1.53
CA SER A 49 0.40 -10.12 2.11
C SER A 49 0.32 -10.43 3.61
N THR A 50 -0.27 -9.53 4.40
CA THR A 50 -0.39 -9.71 5.86
C THR A 50 -1.44 -10.74 6.27
N GLY A 51 -2.63 -10.72 5.66
CA GLY A 51 -3.69 -11.66 5.99
C GLY A 51 -3.32 -13.11 5.68
N THR A 52 -2.66 -13.34 4.54
CA THR A 52 -2.15 -14.66 4.18
C THR A 52 -1.04 -15.11 5.13
N TYR A 53 -0.08 -14.23 5.43
CA TYR A 53 0.96 -14.53 6.42
C TYR A 53 0.35 -14.88 7.78
N ALA A 54 -0.60 -14.07 8.26
CA ALA A 54 -1.26 -14.30 9.54
C ALA A 54 -1.97 -15.66 9.59
N ALA A 55 -2.69 -16.02 8.53
CA ALA A 55 -3.40 -17.29 8.44
C ALA A 55 -2.45 -18.49 8.53
N ILE A 56 -1.32 -18.45 7.81
CA ILE A 56 -0.29 -19.49 7.88
C ILE A 56 0.33 -19.57 9.28
N ARG A 57 0.72 -18.43 9.87
CA ARG A 57 1.31 -18.37 11.21
C ARG A 57 0.36 -18.88 12.29
N LEU A 58 -0.91 -18.52 12.24
CA LEU A 58 -1.93 -18.98 13.18
C LEU A 58 -2.15 -20.50 13.06
N LYS A 59 -2.19 -21.05 11.84
CA LYS A 59 -2.25 -22.51 11.64
C LYS A 59 -1.00 -23.21 12.18
N ASP A 60 0.19 -22.65 11.97
CA ASP A 60 1.43 -23.19 12.54
C ASP A 60 1.43 -23.20 14.07
N GLN A 61 0.66 -22.30 14.71
CA GLN A 61 0.42 -22.26 16.16
C GLN A 61 -0.78 -23.13 16.61
N GLY A 62 -1.34 -23.95 15.71
CA GLY A 62 -2.47 -24.84 16.02
C GLY A 62 -3.82 -24.12 16.17
N LYS A 63 -3.95 -22.88 15.69
CA LYS A 63 -5.22 -22.14 15.68
C LYS A 63 -5.99 -22.41 14.39
N SER A 64 -7.31 -22.51 14.52
CA SER A 64 -8.23 -22.61 13.40
C SER A 64 -8.57 -21.21 12.85
N VAL A 65 -8.53 -21.05 11.53
CA VAL A 65 -8.75 -19.75 10.88
C VAL A 65 -9.79 -19.86 9.77
N VAL A 66 -10.38 -18.72 9.42
CA VAL A 66 -11.07 -18.50 8.15
C VAL A 66 -10.64 -17.16 7.59
N VAL A 67 -10.24 -17.13 6.32
CA VAL A 67 -9.87 -15.93 5.57
C VAL A 67 -11.02 -15.55 4.65
N VAL A 68 -11.49 -14.31 4.72
CA VAL A 68 -12.49 -13.76 3.80
C VAL A 68 -11.76 -12.86 2.81
N GLU A 69 -11.75 -13.25 1.53
CA GLU A 69 -11.03 -12.57 0.45
C GLU A 69 -11.99 -12.21 -0.68
N ASN A 70 -11.96 -10.95 -1.13
CA ASN A 70 -12.89 -10.46 -2.13
C ASN A 70 -12.52 -10.88 -3.56
N SER A 71 -11.25 -11.21 -3.80
CA SER A 71 -10.72 -11.72 -5.06
C SER A 71 -10.83 -13.24 -5.13
N ASP A 72 -10.52 -13.82 -6.28
CA ASP A 72 -10.39 -15.27 -6.50
C ASP A 72 -8.99 -15.81 -6.21
N TYR A 73 -8.09 -14.97 -5.69
CA TYR A 73 -6.70 -15.31 -5.33
C TYR A 73 -6.24 -14.61 -4.04
N LEU A 74 -5.16 -15.13 -3.45
CA LEU A 74 -4.44 -14.49 -2.34
C LEU A 74 -3.26 -13.66 -2.87
N GLY A 75 -2.82 -12.67 -2.10
CA GLY A 75 -1.60 -11.91 -2.36
C GLY A 75 -1.79 -10.39 -2.46
N GLY A 76 -3.02 -9.94 -2.71
CA GLY A 76 -3.34 -8.51 -2.80
C GLY A 76 -2.52 -7.83 -3.91
N HIS A 77 -1.69 -6.86 -3.54
CA HIS A 77 -0.86 -6.09 -4.48
C HIS A 77 0.31 -6.86 -5.11
N THR A 78 0.53 -8.13 -4.73
CA THR A 78 1.51 -8.95 -5.44
C THR A 78 0.86 -9.51 -6.69
N GLU A 79 1.31 -9.08 -7.86
CA GLU A 79 0.72 -9.52 -9.13
C GLU A 79 1.80 -9.84 -10.15
N THR A 80 1.59 -10.96 -10.85
CA THR A 80 2.50 -11.50 -11.85
C THR A 80 1.74 -11.73 -13.15
N TYR A 81 2.27 -11.20 -14.25
CA TYR A 81 1.75 -11.50 -15.58
C TYR A 81 2.47 -12.73 -16.14
N TYR A 82 1.73 -13.80 -16.40
CA TYR A 82 2.26 -15.05 -16.97
C TYR A 82 1.93 -15.14 -18.46
N LEU A 83 2.94 -15.35 -19.29
CA LEU A 83 2.79 -15.54 -20.73
C LEU A 83 2.66 -17.03 -21.06
N GLY A 84 1.94 -17.34 -22.14
CA GLY A 84 1.74 -18.73 -22.61
C GLY A 84 3.02 -19.48 -23.01
N ASN A 85 4.15 -18.78 -23.15
CA ASN A 85 5.46 -19.36 -23.47
C ASN A 85 6.33 -19.64 -22.23
N GLY A 86 5.77 -19.50 -21.02
CA GLY A 86 6.47 -19.73 -19.74
C GLY A 86 7.26 -18.54 -19.21
N GLN A 87 7.36 -17.43 -19.96
CA GLN A 87 7.89 -16.18 -19.42
C GLN A 87 6.88 -15.52 -18.48
N HIS A 88 7.37 -14.72 -17.55
CA HIS A 88 6.54 -13.95 -16.65
C HIS A 88 7.28 -12.69 -16.20
N PHE A 89 6.54 -11.74 -15.63
CA PHE A 89 7.09 -10.61 -14.92
C PHE A 89 6.12 -10.11 -13.84
N ASP A 90 6.67 -9.57 -12.77
CA ASP A 90 5.88 -8.94 -11.72
C ASP A 90 5.56 -7.49 -12.11
N TYR A 91 4.30 -7.10 -11.95
CA TYR A 91 3.83 -5.74 -12.16
C TYR A 91 3.17 -5.15 -10.91
N GLY A 92 3.12 -5.90 -9.81
CA GLY A 92 2.84 -5.38 -8.49
C GLY A 92 4.10 -5.30 -7.64
N VAL A 93 4.14 -6.05 -6.53
CA VAL A 93 5.35 -6.21 -5.71
C VAL A 93 6.47 -6.90 -6.49
N GLU A 94 7.61 -6.23 -6.68
CA GLU A 94 8.78 -6.77 -7.39
C GLU A 94 9.63 -7.73 -6.53
N GLY A 95 9.62 -7.55 -5.21
CA GLY A 95 10.33 -8.42 -4.28
C GLY A 95 10.21 -7.98 -2.83
N VAL A 96 10.93 -8.68 -1.96
CA VAL A 96 10.92 -8.48 -0.50
C VAL A 96 12.36 -8.37 0.03
N ILE A 97 12.53 -7.77 1.22
CA ILE A 97 13.86 -7.66 1.85
C ILE A 97 14.42 -9.06 2.07
N ASN A 98 15.69 -9.28 1.73
CA ASN A 98 16.36 -10.57 1.94
C ASN A 98 16.80 -10.73 3.40
N ASP A 99 15.83 -10.86 4.31
CA ASP A 99 16.02 -11.12 5.72
C ASP A 99 15.66 -12.58 6.09
N GLU A 100 15.92 -12.93 7.35
CA GLU A 100 15.66 -14.28 7.86
C GLU A 100 14.17 -14.61 7.85
N LEU A 101 13.30 -13.65 8.18
CA LEU A 101 11.86 -13.82 8.17
C LEU A 101 11.35 -14.20 6.78
N SER A 102 11.78 -13.48 5.75
CA SER A 102 11.39 -13.71 4.36
C SER A 102 11.86 -15.08 3.87
N ARG A 103 13.12 -15.44 4.13
CA ARG A 103 13.66 -16.77 3.77
C ARG A 103 12.92 -17.89 4.48
N ASN A 104 12.61 -17.73 5.76
CA ASN A 104 11.87 -18.73 6.54
C ASN A 104 10.44 -18.88 6.02
N TYR A 105 9.75 -17.79 5.70
CA TYR A 105 8.39 -17.84 5.17
C TYR A 105 8.32 -18.51 3.80
N PHE A 106 9.25 -18.19 2.89
CA PHE A 106 9.35 -18.83 1.58
C PHE A 106 9.65 -20.33 1.72
N THR A 107 10.58 -20.69 2.60
CA THR A 107 10.93 -22.09 2.89
C THR A 107 9.72 -22.84 3.45
N ARG A 108 8.96 -22.23 4.38
CA ARG A 108 7.75 -22.80 4.97
C ARG A 108 6.69 -23.14 3.92
N LEU A 109 6.63 -22.36 2.84
CA LEU A 109 5.69 -22.56 1.73
C LEU A 109 6.29 -23.37 0.56
N GLY A 110 7.55 -23.80 0.66
CA GLY A 110 8.23 -24.55 -0.40
C GLY A 110 8.46 -23.74 -1.67
N VAL A 111 8.69 -22.42 -1.53
CA VAL A 111 8.84 -21.49 -2.65
C VAL A 111 10.31 -21.18 -2.87
N ASP A 112 10.83 -21.59 -4.04
CA ASP A 112 12.18 -21.24 -4.45
C ASP A 112 12.29 -19.76 -4.80
N TRP A 113 13.42 -19.16 -4.41
CA TRP A 113 13.69 -17.75 -4.65
C TRP A 113 15.06 -17.51 -5.29
N ARG A 114 15.23 -16.27 -5.75
CA ARG A 114 16.49 -15.71 -6.25
C ARG A 114 16.67 -14.28 -5.72
N THR A 115 17.90 -13.78 -5.76
CA THR A 115 18.16 -12.35 -5.56
C THR A 115 17.41 -11.55 -6.61
N LEU A 116 16.72 -10.49 -6.18
CA LEU A 116 16.13 -9.51 -7.09
C LEU A 116 17.24 -8.61 -7.62
N LEU A 117 17.37 -8.57 -8.93
CA LEU A 117 18.31 -7.71 -9.65
C LEU A 117 17.52 -6.85 -10.65
N PRO A 118 18.01 -5.65 -11.01
CA PRO A 118 17.39 -4.87 -12.07
C PRO A 118 17.33 -5.65 -13.38
N ASP A 119 16.19 -5.62 -14.07
CA ASP A 119 16.02 -6.23 -15.39
C ASP A 119 16.92 -5.59 -16.46
N THR A 120 17.33 -4.34 -16.24
CA THR A 120 18.31 -3.61 -17.05
C THR A 120 19.06 -2.58 -16.22
N LEU A 121 20.27 -2.24 -16.66
CA LEU A 121 21.06 -1.11 -16.15
C LEU A 121 20.95 0.14 -17.04
N ILE A 122 20.22 0.05 -18.15
CA ILE A 122 20.04 1.16 -19.08
C ILE A 122 18.82 1.97 -18.66
N THR A 123 19.09 3.20 -18.24
CA THR A 123 18.08 4.15 -17.82
C THR A 123 18.18 5.43 -18.65
N GLU A 124 17.04 5.86 -19.20
CA GLU A 124 16.88 7.18 -19.83
C GLU A 124 16.01 8.08 -18.94
N ASN A 125 16.26 9.39 -18.97
CA ASN A 125 15.47 10.36 -18.23
C ASN A 125 14.71 11.23 -19.24
N VAL A 126 13.40 11.32 -19.07
CA VAL A 126 12.50 12.07 -19.94
C VAL A 126 11.59 12.92 -19.07
N ASN A 127 11.35 14.16 -19.45
CA ASN A 127 10.28 14.94 -18.85
C ASN A 127 8.97 14.54 -19.52
N PHE A 128 8.14 13.75 -18.82
CA PHE A 128 6.93 13.18 -19.41
C PHE A 128 5.90 14.26 -19.79
N GLN A 129 5.96 15.45 -19.18
CA GLN A 129 5.09 16.60 -19.54
C GLN A 129 5.48 17.26 -20.86
N THR A 130 6.70 17.04 -21.35
CA THR A 130 7.16 17.57 -22.65
C THR A 130 7.49 16.48 -23.67
N GLY A 131 7.68 15.24 -23.20
CA GLY A 131 8.17 14.14 -24.00
C GLY A 131 9.67 14.19 -24.32
N MET A 132 10.41 15.21 -23.90
CA MET A 132 11.83 15.40 -24.26
C MET A 132 12.80 14.70 -23.29
N ARG A 133 13.91 14.19 -23.82
CA ARG A 133 15.04 13.71 -23.00
C ARG A 133 15.61 14.84 -22.17
N VAL A 134 15.97 14.53 -20.93
CA VAL A 134 16.61 15.46 -19.99
C VAL A 134 17.80 14.79 -19.30
N PRO A 135 18.75 15.55 -18.74
CA PRO A 135 19.82 14.98 -17.94
C PRO A 135 19.26 14.20 -16.72
N PRO A 136 19.96 13.15 -16.24
CA PRO A 136 19.61 12.51 -14.98
C PRO A 136 19.70 13.51 -13.82
N PRO A 137 18.89 13.35 -12.76
CA PRO A 137 19.03 14.16 -11.55
C PRO A 137 20.37 13.89 -10.86
N ASN A 138 20.83 14.86 -10.08
CA ASN A 138 22.02 14.72 -9.23
C ASN A 138 21.71 13.79 -8.05
N GLY A 139 21.97 12.50 -8.21
CA GLY A 139 21.91 11.49 -7.15
C GLY A 139 23.28 10.90 -6.88
N THR A 140 23.63 10.69 -5.60
CA THR A 140 24.92 10.06 -5.23
C THR A 140 24.74 9.02 -4.13
N LEU A 141 25.57 7.96 -4.18
CA LEU A 141 25.67 6.99 -3.09
C LEU A 141 26.04 7.67 -1.76
N THR A 142 26.88 8.71 -1.82
CA THR A 142 27.22 9.55 -0.66
C THR A 142 25.99 10.22 -0.04
N GLY A 143 25.04 10.67 -0.86
CA GLY A 143 23.76 11.22 -0.40
C GLY A 143 22.95 10.18 0.38
N ALA A 144 22.87 8.95 -0.11
CA ALA A 144 22.17 7.85 0.58
C ALA A 144 22.81 7.53 1.96
N LEU A 145 24.15 7.53 2.03
CA LEU A 145 24.87 7.32 3.30
C LEU A 145 24.65 8.47 4.29
N LEU A 146 24.65 9.71 3.79
CA LEU A 146 24.32 10.87 4.62
C LEU A 146 22.90 10.77 5.15
N TYR A 147 21.92 10.48 4.29
CA TYR A 147 20.54 10.24 4.69
C TYR A 147 20.45 9.17 5.80
N ARG A 148 21.12 8.02 5.61
CA ARG A 148 21.16 6.94 6.61
C ARG A 148 21.66 7.40 7.97
N SER A 149 22.71 8.23 7.99
CA SER A 149 23.29 8.77 9.24
C SER A 149 22.36 9.76 9.93
N VAL A 150 21.64 10.58 9.15
CA VAL A 150 20.71 11.58 9.69
C VAL A 150 19.48 10.92 10.32
N ILE A 151 18.96 9.85 9.73
CA ILE A 151 17.76 9.16 10.21
C ILE A 151 18.03 8.14 11.32
N GLU A 152 19.30 7.87 11.66
CA GLU A 152 19.68 6.89 12.68
C GLU A 152 19.05 7.19 14.05
N LYS A 153 18.87 8.47 14.38
CA LYS A 153 18.19 8.92 15.61
C LYS A 153 16.71 8.49 15.71
N TYR A 154 16.10 8.03 14.62
CA TYR A 154 14.73 7.52 14.59
C TYR A 154 14.66 6.00 14.59
N ASP A 155 15.65 5.33 15.20
CA ASP A 155 15.73 3.86 15.25
C ASP A 155 14.50 3.20 15.90
N TYR A 156 13.72 3.94 16.70
CA TYR A 156 12.44 3.48 17.24
C TYR A 156 11.36 3.25 16.17
N LEU A 157 11.57 3.67 14.91
CA LEU A 157 10.72 3.35 13.76
C LEU A 157 11.22 2.14 12.96
N ARG A 158 12.31 1.48 13.40
CA ARG A 158 12.97 0.41 12.63
C ARG A 158 12.10 -0.84 12.44
N ASP A 159 11.15 -1.08 13.33
CA ASP A 159 10.20 -2.18 13.20
C ASP A 159 9.07 -1.88 12.18
N GLY A 160 9.08 -0.70 11.57
CA GLY A 160 8.09 -0.25 10.58
C GLY A 160 6.82 0.34 11.20
N THR A 161 6.67 0.29 12.52
CA THR A 161 5.53 0.92 13.22
C THR A 161 5.76 2.41 13.42
N LEU A 162 4.68 3.14 13.68
CA LEU A 162 4.65 4.57 13.98
C LEU A 162 4.57 4.81 15.49
N ASN A 163 5.42 4.11 16.25
CA ASN A 163 5.59 4.28 17.69
C ASN A 163 6.30 5.60 18.01
N LEU A 164 5.59 6.71 17.80
CA LEU A 164 6.12 8.06 17.98
C LEU A 164 6.20 8.44 19.47
N PRO A 165 7.27 9.13 19.90
CA PRO A 165 7.36 9.66 21.26
C PRO A 165 6.38 10.83 21.47
N ASP A 166 6.10 11.16 22.73
CA ASP A 166 5.26 12.28 23.15
C ASP A 166 6.09 13.31 23.96
N PRO A 167 6.26 14.55 23.48
CA PRO A 167 5.72 15.10 22.23
C PRO A 167 6.42 14.56 20.98
N VAL A 168 5.69 14.52 19.85
CA VAL A 168 6.26 14.10 18.56
C VAL A 168 7.30 15.13 18.08
N PRO A 169 8.55 14.71 17.74
CA PRO A 169 9.59 15.60 17.24
C PRO A 169 9.10 16.43 16.07
N GLU A 170 9.35 17.74 16.13
CA GLU A 170 8.85 18.72 15.16
C GLU A 170 9.13 18.31 13.72
N GLU A 171 10.37 17.93 13.45
CA GLU A 171 10.84 17.54 12.12
C GLU A 171 10.10 16.33 11.50
N LEU A 172 9.41 15.50 12.28
CA LEU A 172 8.67 14.34 11.78
C LEU A 172 7.31 14.69 11.17
N TRP A 173 6.64 15.71 11.70
CA TRP A 173 5.34 16.16 11.19
C TRP A 173 5.44 17.37 10.27
N ARG A 174 6.61 18.02 10.18
CA ARG A 174 6.92 19.05 9.17
C ARG A 174 7.11 18.44 7.77
N PRO A 175 6.91 19.21 6.69
CA PRO A 175 7.14 18.75 5.32
C PRO A 175 8.56 18.22 5.11
N PHE A 176 8.70 17.13 4.38
CA PHE A 176 9.98 16.48 4.12
C PHE A 176 10.98 17.40 3.38
N GLY A 177 10.52 18.33 2.56
CA GLY A 177 11.37 19.32 1.92
C GLY A 177 12.15 20.20 2.91
N GLU A 178 11.58 20.49 4.08
CA GLU A 178 12.28 21.20 5.15
C GLU A 178 13.36 20.33 5.80
N PHE A 179 13.07 19.04 5.99
CA PHE A 179 14.03 18.06 6.49
C PHE A 179 15.21 17.91 5.51
N VAL A 180 14.93 17.84 4.21
CA VAL A 180 15.95 17.76 3.15
C VAL A 180 16.87 18.98 3.17
N SER A 181 16.30 20.20 3.21
CA SER A 181 17.07 21.45 3.25
C SER A 181 17.91 21.56 4.51
N LYS A 182 17.32 21.28 5.68
CA LYS A 182 17.99 21.34 7.00
C LYS A 182 19.20 20.40 7.08
N HIS A 183 19.11 19.23 6.44
CA HIS A 183 20.14 18.19 6.51
C HIS A 183 20.99 18.04 5.24
N ARG A 184 20.78 18.89 4.22
CA ARG A 184 21.49 18.88 2.93
C ARG A 184 21.40 17.54 2.21
N LEU A 185 20.18 17.02 2.11
CA LEU A 185 19.88 15.69 1.58
C LEU A 185 19.46 15.69 0.10
N GLU A 186 19.67 16.79 -0.63
CA GLU A 186 19.24 16.92 -2.03
C GLU A 186 19.83 15.82 -2.91
N GLY A 187 21.07 15.43 -2.65
CA GLY A 187 21.78 14.34 -3.36
C GLY A 187 21.24 12.94 -3.08
N ALA A 188 20.31 12.77 -2.13
CA ALA A 188 19.64 11.51 -1.81
C ALA A 188 18.23 11.41 -2.42
N LEU A 189 17.67 12.51 -2.93
CA LEU A 189 16.26 12.55 -3.35
C LEU A 189 15.91 11.51 -4.42
N GLY A 190 16.81 11.23 -5.37
CA GLY A 190 16.54 10.23 -6.40
C GLY A 190 16.38 8.81 -5.84
N ILE A 191 17.22 8.41 -4.88
CA ILE A 191 17.10 7.08 -4.26
C ILE A 191 15.93 7.02 -3.29
N ILE A 192 15.67 8.09 -2.53
CA ILE A 192 14.51 8.17 -1.64
C ILE A 192 13.23 8.06 -2.45
N PHE A 193 13.11 8.82 -3.54
CA PHE A 193 11.94 8.77 -4.42
C PHE A 193 11.77 7.40 -5.09
N THR A 194 12.85 6.68 -5.40
CA THR A 194 12.76 5.32 -5.96
C THR A 194 12.00 4.35 -5.04
N PHE A 195 12.08 4.55 -3.73
CA PHE A 195 11.43 3.71 -2.72
C PHE A 195 10.23 4.36 -2.04
N SER A 196 9.93 5.63 -2.37
CA SER A 196 8.89 6.43 -1.71
C SER A 196 8.02 7.22 -2.70
N GLN A 197 7.99 6.83 -3.97
CA GLN A 197 7.17 7.49 -4.98
C GLN A 197 5.67 7.44 -4.65
N GLU A 198 5.24 6.42 -3.92
CA GLU A 198 3.84 6.16 -3.58
C GLU A 198 3.25 7.24 -2.65
N VAL A 199 4.10 8.04 -2.01
CA VAL A 199 3.68 9.15 -1.15
C VAL A 199 3.26 10.38 -1.96
N GLY A 200 3.43 10.37 -3.29
CA GLY A 200 3.01 11.45 -4.17
C GLY A 200 4.02 12.59 -4.21
N ASN A 201 3.60 13.81 -3.84
CA ASN A 201 4.49 14.97 -3.77
C ASN A 201 5.45 14.85 -2.57
N LEU A 202 6.55 14.11 -2.76
CA LEU A 202 7.52 13.71 -1.72
C LEU A 202 7.98 14.84 -0.80
N LEU A 203 8.18 16.05 -1.31
CA LEU A 203 8.70 17.17 -0.52
C LEU A 203 7.63 17.84 0.36
N ASP A 204 6.35 17.61 0.08
CA ASP A 204 5.23 18.28 0.74
C ASP A 204 4.63 17.44 1.88
N VAL A 205 4.84 16.12 1.85
CA VAL A 205 4.30 15.22 2.88
C VAL A 205 5.08 15.32 4.19
N PRO A 206 4.45 15.08 5.35
CA PRO A 206 5.16 14.96 6.63
C PRO A 206 6.32 13.95 6.55
N THR A 207 7.48 14.34 7.08
CA THR A 207 8.72 13.54 7.06
C THR A 207 8.52 12.10 7.52
N VAL A 208 7.67 11.88 8.52
CA VAL A 208 7.40 10.55 9.08
C VAL A 208 6.94 9.54 8.02
N TYR A 209 6.17 9.97 7.00
CA TYR A 209 5.70 9.07 5.95
C TYR A 209 6.80 8.69 4.96
N VAL A 210 7.75 9.59 4.71
CA VAL A 210 8.95 9.28 3.94
C VAL A 210 9.85 8.31 4.70
N LEU A 211 10.00 8.49 6.02
CA LEU A 211 10.73 7.54 6.87
C LEU A 211 10.03 6.19 7.00
N GLN A 212 8.69 6.16 6.99
CA GLN A 212 7.93 4.92 7.02
C GLN A 212 8.14 4.14 5.71
N SER A 213 8.11 4.83 4.57
CA SER A 213 8.31 4.24 3.25
C SER A 213 9.78 3.83 3.00
N PHE A 214 10.74 4.71 3.31
CA PHE A 214 12.18 4.49 3.10
C PHE A 214 13.02 4.98 4.29
N GLY A 215 12.90 4.28 5.41
CA GLY A 215 13.62 4.53 6.65
C GLY A 215 14.86 3.66 6.83
N VAL A 216 15.30 3.53 8.09
CA VAL A 216 16.46 2.72 8.48
C VAL A 216 16.44 1.30 7.90
N PRO A 217 15.37 0.50 8.05
CA PRO A 217 15.40 -0.90 7.58
C PRO A 217 15.49 -1.00 6.05
N GLN A 218 14.85 -0.09 5.30
CA GLN A 218 14.91 -0.09 3.84
C GLN A 218 16.27 0.37 3.31
N VAL A 219 16.89 1.37 3.96
CA VAL A 219 18.24 1.79 3.60
C VAL A 219 19.25 0.68 3.91
N ASP A 220 19.10 -0.02 5.04
CA ASP A 220 19.92 -1.20 5.36
C ASP A 220 19.70 -2.35 4.36
N ALA A 221 18.47 -2.48 3.83
CA ALA A 221 18.14 -3.47 2.81
C ALA A 221 18.88 -3.23 1.48
N LEU A 222 19.31 -2.00 1.17
CA LEU A 222 20.19 -1.75 0.02
C LEU A 222 21.52 -2.53 0.10
N LEU A 223 22.00 -2.82 1.31
CA LEU A 223 23.23 -3.61 1.52
C LEU A 223 22.96 -5.11 1.55
N ARG A 224 21.81 -5.53 2.10
CA ARG A 224 21.43 -6.95 2.23
C ARG A 224 20.85 -7.53 0.94
N GLY A 225 20.33 -6.67 0.07
CA GLY A 225 19.63 -7.02 -1.14
C GLY A 225 18.18 -7.44 -0.90
N PHE A 226 17.48 -7.61 -2.00
CA PHE A 226 16.09 -8.06 -2.06
C PHE A 226 16.03 -9.45 -2.69
N MET A 227 14.93 -10.16 -2.46
CA MET A 227 14.66 -11.48 -3.03
C MET A 227 13.26 -11.53 -3.64
N THR A 228 13.09 -12.42 -4.61
CA THR A 228 11.83 -12.63 -5.32
C THR A 228 11.65 -14.12 -5.66
N PRO A 229 10.41 -14.66 -5.68
CA PRO A 229 10.17 -16.03 -6.15
C PRO A 229 10.68 -16.25 -7.58
N ARG A 230 11.13 -17.48 -7.89
CA ARG A 230 11.63 -17.80 -9.24
C ARG A 230 10.54 -17.82 -10.31
N ASN A 231 9.30 -18.10 -9.90
CA ASN A 231 8.14 -18.21 -10.79
C ASN A 231 7.20 -17.00 -10.66
N GLY A 232 7.71 -15.85 -10.21
CA GLY A 232 6.95 -14.62 -9.98
C GLY A 232 6.29 -14.55 -8.61
N GLY A 233 6.04 -13.32 -8.15
CA GLY A 233 5.52 -13.01 -6.82
C GLY A 233 4.26 -13.81 -6.43
N MET A 234 3.36 -14.04 -7.38
CA MET A 234 2.11 -14.80 -7.15
C MET A 234 2.33 -16.26 -6.76
N ASP A 235 3.49 -16.85 -7.03
CA ASP A 235 3.77 -18.24 -6.67
C ASP A 235 3.74 -18.45 -5.15
N LEU A 236 4.22 -17.47 -4.38
CA LEU A 236 4.17 -17.50 -2.90
C LEU A 236 2.75 -17.67 -2.39
N TYR A 237 1.82 -16.90 -2.94
CA TYR A 237 0.43 -16.87 -2.50
C TYR A 237 -0.40 -18.02 -3.06
N ARG A 238 -0.04 -18.56 -4.23
CA ARG A 238 -0.57 -19.82 -4.73
C ARG A 238 -0.21 -20.98 -3.78
N LYS A 239 1.05 -21.04 -3.33
CA LYS A 239 1.49 -22.03 -2.32
C LYS A 239 0.82 -21.84 -0.97
N ALA A 240 0.62 -20.60 -0.53
CA ALA A 240 -0.16 -20.35 0.68
C ALA A 240 -1.63 -20.80 0.52
N ALA A 241 -2.26 -20.55 -0.62
CA ALA A 241 -3.63 -20.99 -0.89
C ALA A 241 -3.75 -22.52 -0.89
N GLU A 242 -2.77 -23.26 -1.42
CA GLU A 242 -2.71 -24.73 -1.32
C GLU A 242 -2.70 -25.21 0.14
N VAL A 243 -1.96 -24.53 1.03
CA VAL A 243 -1.89 -24.86 2.47
C VAL A 243 -3.17 -24.49 3.23
N LEU A 244 -3.80 -23.37 2.86
CA LEU A 244 -5.03 -22.90 3.51
C LEU A 244 -6.27 -23.66 3.05
N GLY A 245 -6.35 -24.03 1.76
CA GLY A 245 -7.43 -24.85 1.20
C GLY A 245 -8.81 -24.28 1.52
N GLN A 246 -9.64 -25.07 2.20
CA GLN A 246 -11.02 -24.71 2.57
C GLN A 246 -11.12 -23.64 3.66
N ASP A 247 -10.00 -23.20 4.24
CA ASP A 247 -9.98 -22.10 5.21
C ASP A 247 -10.06 -20.72 4.53
N VAL A 248 -10.12 -20.64 3.19
CA VAL A 248 -10.29 -19.39 2.44
C VAL A 248 -11.65 -19.34 1.77
N LEU A 249 -12.40 -18.28 2.03
CA LEU A 249 -13.61 -17.91 1.31
C LEU A 249 -13.24 -16.85 0.27
N PHE A 250 -12.96 -17.30 -0.95
CA PHE A 250 -12.71 -16.42 -2.10
C PHE A 250 -14.00 -15.78 -2.62
N ASN A 251 -13.86 -14.71 -3.40
CA ASN A 251 -14.97 -13.97 -3.99
C ASN A 251 -16.04 -13.60 -2.95
N SER A 252 -15.61 -13.25 -1.74
CA SER A 252 -16.48 -13.09 -0.58
C SER A 252 -16.20 -11.80 0.16
N THR A 253 -17.25 -11.15 0.67
CA THR A 253 -17.15 -9.92 1.46
C THR A 253 -17.95 -10.02 2.75
N VAL A 254 -17.52 -9.30 3.78
CA VAL A 254 -18.28 -9.18 5.02
C VAL A 254 -19.39 -8.15 4.82
N SER A 255 -20.65 -8.54 5.01
CA SER A 255 -21.79 -7.63 4.93
C SER A 255 -22.19 -7.06 6.29
N GLN A 256 -21.86 -7.77 7.37
CA GLN A 256 -22.22 -7.36 8.72
C GLN A 256 -21.34 -8.08 9.75
N THR A 257 -21.02 -7.42 10.86
CA THR A 257 -20.42 -8.06 12.04
C THR A 257 -21.12 -7.66 13.32
N GLU A 258 -20.93 -8.49 14.35
CA GLU A 258 -21.17 -8.14 15.74
C GLU A 258 -19.95 -8.51 16.57
N ARG A 259 -19.48 -7.56 17.39
CA ARG A 259 -18.24 -7.72 18.14
C ARG A 259 -18.47 -7.45 19.62
N SER A 260 -18.05 -8.38 20.47
CA SER A 260 -18.16 -8.28 21.92
C SER A 260 -16.85 -8.59 22.62
N LEU A 261 -16.82 -8.49 23.96
CA LEU A 261 -15.66 -8.87 24.75
C LEU A 261 -15.39 -10.38 24.78
N SER A 262 -16.31 -11.23 24.32
CA SER A 262 -16.16 -12.69 24.35
C SER A 262 -16.27 -13.38 22.99
N SER A 263 -16.82 -12.72 21.97
CA SER A 263 -17.04 -13.33 20.66
C SER A 263 -17.13 -12.30 19.52
N VAL A 264 -16.90 -12.80 18.32
CA VAL A 264 -17.09 -12.11 17.04
C VAL A 264 -18.04 -12.95 16.19
N GLN A 265 -19.03 -12.31 15.58
CA GLN A 265 -19.84 -12.88 14.52
C GLN A 265 -19.69 -12.04 13.25
N ALA A 266 -19.61 -12.68 12.09
CA ALA A 266 -19.56 -12.01 10.80
C ALA A 266 -20.44 -12.73 9.78
N VAL A 267 -21.31 -11.99 9.09
CA VAL A 267 -22.05 -12.47 7.92
C VAL A 267 -21.22 -12.21 6.69
N VAL A 268 -20.93 -13.27 5.94
CA VAL A 268 -20.13 -13.25 4.72
C VAL A 268 -21.01 -13.56 3.53
N GLN A 269 -20.93 -12.71 2.51
CA GLN A 269 -21.63 -12.86 1.24
C GLN A 269 -20.63 -13.26 0.15
N GLY A 270 -20.88 -14.40 -0.48
CA GLY A 270 -20.17 -14.84 -1.68
C GLY A 270 -20.76 -14.20 -2.94
N ALA A 271 -19.93 -13.95 -3.94
CA ALA A 271 -20.35 -13.39 -5.23
C ALA A 271 -21.37 -14.27 -5.99
N ASN A 272 -21.45 -15.55 -5.65
CA ASN A 272 -22.45 -16.50 -6.15
C ASN A 272 -23.81 -16.43 -5.41
N GLY A 273 -23.96 -15.49 -4.46
CA GLY A 273 -25.17 -15.31 -3.65
C GLY A 273 -25.24 -16.19 -2.40
N THR A 274 -24.21 -16.99 -2.08
CA THR A 274 -24.19 -17.75 -0.82
C THR A 274 -23.95 -16.82 0.36
N SER A 275 -24.64 -17.07 1.47
CA SER A 275 -24.46 -16.34 2.72
C SER A 275 -24.00 -17.30 3.82
N LYS A 276 -22.94 -16.96 4.53
CA LYS A 276 -22.37 -17.77 5.61
C LYS A 276 -22.25 -16.95 6.89
N LEU A 277 -22.49 -17.61 8.03
CA LEU A 277 -22.23 -17.04 9.35
C LEU A 277 -20.90 -17.56 9.87
N ILE A 278 -19.95 -16.66 10.13
CA ILE A 278 -18.71 -16.96 10.82
C ILE A 278 -18.89 -16.63 12.30
N GLN A 279 -18.58 -17.59 13.17
CA GLN A 279 -18.46 -17.41 14.61
C GLN A 279 -17.00 -17.59 15.00
N ALA A 280 -16.35 -16.51 15.46
CA ALA A 280 -14.95 -16.51 15.80
C ALA A 280 -14.71 -16.00 17.22
N GLN A 281 -13.59 -16.39 17.84
CA GLN A 281 -13.15 -15.78 19.10
C GLN A 281 -12.57 -14.39 18.85
N LYS A 282 -11.85 -14.21 17.72
CA LYS A 282 -11.14 -12.97 17.37
C LYS A 282 -11.36 -12.58 15.91
N LEU A 283 -11.33 -11.28 15.67
CA LEU A 283 -11.32 -10.67 14.34
C LEU A 283 -9.94 -10.06 14.08
N LEU A 284 -9.33 -10.39 12.94
CA LEU A 284 -8.11 -9.76 12.46
C LEU A 284 -8.42 -9.01 11.16
N ILE A 285 -8.39 -7.69 11.21
CA ILE A 285 -8.61 -6.81 10.05
C ILE A 285 -7.26 -6.54 9.39
N THR A 286 -7.12 -6.91 8.12
CA THR A 286 -5.87 -6.71 7.34
C THR A 286 -6.06 -5.82 6.11
N ILE A 287 -7.30 -5.41 5.85
CA ILE A 287 -7.66 -4.43 4.83
C ILE A 287 -7.43 -2.99 5.33
N PRO A 288 -7.15 -2.02 4.45
CA PRO A 288 -7.06 -0.61 4.83
C PRO A 288 -8.39 -0.14 5.48
N PRO A 289 -8.36 0.48 6.66
CA PRO A 289 -9.57 0.88 7.39
C PRO A 289 -10.14 2.20 6.83
N LYS A 290 -10.52 2.20 5.55
CA LYS A 290 -11.32 3.26 4.93
C LYS A 290 -12.76 3.11 5.41
N VAL A 291 -13.42 4.21 5.77
CA VAL A 291 -14.79 4.19 6.33
C VAL A 291 -15.75 3.31 5.53
N ASP A 292 -15.73 3.38 4.19
CA ASP A 292 -16.58 2.54 3.34
C ASP A 292 -16.26 1.04 3.44
N HIS A 293 -15.00 0.67 3.66
CA HIS A 293 -14.57 -0.71 3.82
C HIS A 293 -14.86 -1.26 5.22
N VAL A 294 -14.81 -0.40 6.25
CA VAL A 294 -14.99 -0.81 7.64
C VAL A 294 -16.41 -0.58 8.18
N GLN A 295 -17.30 0.03 7.39
CA GLN A 295 -18.72 0.21 7.72
C GLN A 295 -19.43 -1.10 8.18
N PRO A 296 -19.22 -2.26 7.50
CA PRO A 296 -19.82 -3.53 7.92
C PRO A 296 -19.36 -4.03 9.30
N PHE A 297 -18.35 -3.41 9.89
CA PHE A 297 -17.65 -3.93 11.06
C PHE A 297 -18.20 -3.42 12.39
N ASP A 298 -19.41 -2.83 12.44
CA ASP A 298 -20.04 -2.41 13.70
C ASP A 298 -19.09 -1.51 14.53
N LEU A 299 -18.60 -0.44 13.89
CA LEU A 299 -17.64 0.49 14.49
C LEU A 299 -18.26 1.25 15.66
N ASP A 300 -17.50 1.40 16.75
CA ASP A 300 -17.84 2.35 17.81
C ASP A 300 -17.35 3.78 17.48
N ASP A 301 -17.75 4.76 18.30
CA ASP A 301 -17.39 6.16 18.09
C ASP A 301 -15.86 6.40 18.10
N THR A 302 -15.12 5.61 18.88
CA THR A 302 -13.64 5.72 18.97
C THR A 302 -12.99 5.24 17.67
N GLU A 303 -13.44 4.09 17.15
CA GLU A 303 -12.96 3.57 15.86
C GLU A 303 -13.29 4.51 14.71
N LEU A 304 -14.52 5.02 14.68
CA LEU A 304 -14.97 5.95 13.63
C LEU A 304 -14.18 7.26 13.66
N GLU A 305 -13.92 7.82 14.85
CA GLU A 305 -13.16 9.06 15.02
C GLU A 305 -11.74 8.95 14.45
N ILE A 306 -11.12 7.77 14.60
CA ILE A 306 -9.78 7.49 14.07
C ILE A 306 -9.84 7.23 12.56
N PHE A 307 -10.70 6.32 12.10
CA PHE A 307 -10.69 5.86 10.71
C PHE A 307 -11.18 6.90 9.70
N GLN A 308 -11.94 7.90 10.12
CA GLN A 308 -12.36 8.99 9.23
C GLN A 308 -11.24 10.00 8.88
N LYS A 309 -10.10 9.94 9.55
CA LYS A 309 -8.99 10.91 9.36
C LYS A 309 -8.04 10.55 8.22
N TRP A 310 -8.12 9.31 7.71
CA TRP A 310 -7.23 8.84 6.67
C TRP A 310 -7.38 9.63 5.37
N LYS A 311 -6.24 10.03 4.83
CA LYS A 311 -6.02 10.46 3.45
C LYS A 311 -5.11 9.45 2.78
N TRP A 312 -5.17 9.35 1.46
CA TRP A 312 -4.34 8.42 0.70
C TRP A 312 -4.11 8.94 -0.71
N ASN A 313 -3.15 8.30 -1.38
CA ASN A 313 -2.95 8.46 -2.81
C ASN A 313 -3.64 7.32 -3.57
N SER A 314 -4.04 7.65 -4.79
CA SER A 314 -4.38 6.65 -5.80
C SER A 314 -3.11 6.10 -6.43
N TYR A 315 -3.07 4.78 -6.62
CA TYR A 315 -1.95 4.06 -7.19
C TYR A 315 -2.47 3.05 -8.20
N PHE A 316 -2.09 3.22 -9.47
CA PHE A 316 -2.41 2.29 -10.54
C PHE A 316 -1.12 1.72 -11.12
N VAL A 317 -1.20 0.50 -11.64
CA VAL A 317 -0.12 -0.06 -12.46
C VAL A 317 -0.66 -0.41 -13.84
N ALA A 318 -0.04 0.15 -14.87
CA ALA A 318 -0.33 -0.16 -16.25
C ALA A 318 0.70 -1.15 -16.80
N VAL A 319 0.23 -2.18 -17.51
CA VAL A 319 1.05 -3.01 -18.38
C VAL A 319 0.72 -2.65 -19.81
N LEU A 320 1.73 -2.30 -20.57
CA LEU A 320 1.63 -1.83 -21.94
C LEU A 320 2.44 -2.73 -22.86
N ASN A 321 1.99 -2.86 -24.11
CA ASN A 321 2.79 -3.39 -25.19
C ASN A 321 2.84 -2.38 -26.35
N ASN A 322 3.65 -2.67 -27.38
CA ASN A 322 3.70 -1.87 -28.62
C ASN A 322 3.94 -0.37 -28.39
N THR A 323 4.66 -0.02 -27.31
CA THR A 323 4.85 1.37 -26.88
C THR A 323 5.82 2.15 -27.76
N GLY A 324 6.69 1.45 -28.50
CA GLY A 324 7.80 2.06 -29.24
C GLY A 324 9.03 2.38 -28.37
N ILE A 325 8.97 2.05 -27.07
CA ILE A 325 10.13 2.11 -26.16
C ILE A 325 11.01 0.89 -26.42
N PRO A 326 12.35 1.04 -26.55
CA PRO A 326 13.24 -0.09 -26.78
C PRO A 326 13.21 -1.10 -25.62
N ASP A 327 13.33 -2.39 -25.96
CA ASP A 327 13.58 -3.44 -24.96
C ASP A 327 14.85 -3.13 -24.16
N ALA A 328 14.88 -3.60 -22.90
CA ALA A 328 16.00 -3.37 -21.99
C ALA A 328 16.31 -1.90 -21.69
N VAL A 329 15.35 -0.98 -21.88
CA VAL A 329 15.45 0.42 -21.43
C VAL A 329 14.35 0.72 -20.42
N THR A 330 14.73 1.30 -19.29
CA THR A 330 13.76 1.93 -18.35
C THR A 330 13.80 3.44 -18.52
N VAL A 331 12.64 4.06 -18.72
CA VAL A 331 12.52 5.52 -18.86
C VAL A 331 11.96 6.10 -17.56
N ILE A 332 12.71 6.97 -16.90
CA ILE A 332 12.30 7.61 -15.64
C ILE A 332 11.70 8.99 -15.92
N ASN A 333 10.54 9.27 -15.34
CA ASN A 333 9.93 10.59 -15.40
C ASN A 333 10.73 11.58 -14.54
N THR A 334 11.36 12.55 -15.20
CA THR A 334 12.24 13.54 -14.58
C THR A 334 11.79 14.92 -15.00
N HIS A 335 11.49 15.80 -14.04
CA HIS A 335 11.09 17.18 -14.29
C HIS A 335 12.19 18.14 -13.77
N PRO A 336 13.15 18.56 -14.61
CA PRO A 336 14.33 19.32 -14.17
C PRO A 336 14.01 20.63 -13.44
N GLU A 337 12.90 21.27 -13.79
CA GLU A 337 12.45 22.54 -13.23
C GLU A 337 11.61 22.38 -11.94
N ASN A 338 11.34 21.15 -11.49
CA ASN A 338 10.53 20.90 -10.30
C ASN A 338 11.39 20.76 -9.02
N GLY A 339 12.08 21.83 -8.65
CA GLY A 339 12.81 21.90 -7.38
C GLY A 339 13.97 20.89 -7.28
N PRO A 340 14.47 20.61 -6.05
CA PRO A 340 15.57 19.68 -5.85
C PRO A 340 15.15 18.25 -6.22
N GLY A 341 16.09 17.47 -6.77
CA GLY A 341 15.86 16.08 -7.17
C GLY A 341 15.14 15.88 -8.51
N SER A 342 14.62 16.96 -9.13
CA SER A 342 13.95 16.90 -10.44
C SER A 342 12.79 15.89 -10.50
N LEU A 343 12.04 15.80 -9.41
CA LEU A 343 10.97 14.82 -9.22
C LEU A 343 9.72 15.17 -10.06
N PRO A 344 8.88 14.20 -10.46
CA PRO A 344 7.63 14.50 -11.13
C PRO A 344 6.62 15.23 -10.22
N ARG A 345 5.56 15.81 -10.81
CA ARG A 345 4.45 16.45 -10.09
C ARG A 345 3.21 15.56 -10.16
N THR A 346 2.48 15.43 -9.06
CA THR A 346 1.23 14.65 -9.01
C THR A 346 0.13 15.33 -9.86
N PRO A 347 -0.65 14.59 -10.68
CA PRO A 347 -0.53 13.15 -10.96
C PRO A 347 0.63 12.84 -11.94
N PHE A 348 1.29 11.71 -11.75
CA PHE A 348 2.40 11.28 -12.61
C PHE A 348 2.42 9.77 -12.86
N ALA A 349 2.88 9.38 -14.05
CA ALA A 349 3.50 8.08 -14.25
C ALA A 349 4.97 8.17 -13.78
N TRP A 350 5.41 7.26 -12.91
CA TRP A 350 6.77 7.31 -12.36
C TRP A 350 7.81 6.97 -13.43
N ARG A 351 7.60 5.83 -14.09
CA ARG A 351 8.55 5.29 -15.06
C ARG A 351 7.85 4.39 -16.05
N LEU A 352 8.49 4.22 -17.20
CA LEU A 352 8.18 3.19 -18.19
C LEU A 352 9.28 2.14 -18.05
N ARG A 353 9.03 1.12 -17.23
CA ARG A 353 10.00 0.09 -16.83
C ARG A 353 9.98 -1.07 -17.81
N TYR A 354 11.17 -1.52 -18.23
CA TYR A 354 11.32 -2.80 -18.91
C TYR A 354 11.27 -3.95 -17.88
N PRO A 355 10.30 -4.88 -17.98
CA PRO A 355 10.09 -5.89 -16.95
C PRO A 355 10.81 -7.22 -17.24
N GLY A 356 11.89 -7.20 -18.03
CA GLY A 356 12.63 -8.41 -18.41
C GLY A 356 12.00 -9.23 -19.54
N VAL A 357 10.86 -8.81 -20.09
CA VAL A 357 10.15 -9.48 -21.19
C VAL A 357 9.99 -8.53 -22.37
N ARG A 358 10.43 -8.99 -23.55
CA ARG A 358 10.44 -8.19 -24.79
C ARG A 358 9.05 -7.73 -25.20
N GLY A 359 8.95 -6.47 -25.63
CA GLY A 359 7.72 -5.85 -26.10
C GLY A 359 6.79 -5.32 -25.00
N TYR A 360 7.11 -5.56 -23.73
CA TYR A 360 6.31 -5.12 -22.59
C TYR A 360 6.97 -3.99 -21.83
N VAL A 361 6.14 -3.11 -21.27
CA VAL A 361 6.51 -2.01 -20.37
C VAL A 361 5.52 -1.97 -19.22
N THR A 362 6.00 -1.75 -17.99
CA THR A 362 5.13 -1.48 -16.84
C THR A 362 5.28 -0.03 -16.40
N SER A 363 4.22 0.56 -15.84
CA SER A 363 4.26 1.90 -15.26
C SER A 363 3.39 2.01 -14.02
N GLU A 364 3.99 2.47 -12.94
CA GLU A 364 3.31 2.92 -11.73
C GLU A 364 2.79 4.35 -11.96
N ILE A 365 1.52 4.61 -11.61
CA ILE A 365 0.82 5.88 -11.79
C ILE A 365 0.25 6.33 -10.44
N ILE A 366 0.64 7.52 -10.00
CA ILE A 366 0.39 8.05 -8.66
C ILE A 366 -0.40 9.35 -8.80
N ALA A 367 -1.45 9.49 -7.99
CA ALA A 367 -2.34 10.64 -8.01
C ALA A 367 -3.04 10.83 -6.65
N ASP A 368 -3.78 11.93 -6.50
CA ASP A 368 -4.62 12.18 -5.33
C ASP A 368 -5.84 11.21 -5.29
N GLU A 369 -6.52 11.14 -4.14
CA GLU A 369 -7.59 10.17 -3.81
C GLU A 369 -8.74 10.02 -4.83
N ASN A 370 -9.05 11.07 -5.61
CA ASN A 370 -10.19 11.10 -6.53
C ASN A 370 -9.84 10.67 -7.96
N PHE A 371 -8.58 10.31 -8.19
CA PHE A 371 -8.10 9.90 -9.51
C PHE A 371 -8.63 8.52 -9.91
N THR A 372 -9.20 8.42 -11.11
CA THR A 372 -9.88 7.21 -11.59
C THR A 372 -9.00 6.38 -12.53
N ALA A 373 -9.42 5.14 -12.78
CA ALA A 373 -8.80 4.30 -13.79
C ALA A 373 -8.79 4.94 -15.20
N ARG A 374 -9.82 5.72 -15.54
CA ARG A 374 -9.87 6.44 -16.82
C ARG A 374 -8.79 7.51 -16.88
N ASP A 375 -8.61 8.27 -15.79
CA ASP A 375 -7.60 9.32 -15.71
C ASP A 375 -6.19 8.73 -15.80
N ALA A 376 -5.95 7.57 -15.19
CA ALA A 376 -4.68 6.85 -15.29
C ALA A 376 -4.36 6.43 -16.73
N ILE A 377 -5.35 5.89 -17.45
CA ILE A 377 -5.20 5.53 -18.87
C ILE A 377 -4.94 6.77 -19.72
N GLU A 378 -5.66 7.86 -19.48
CA GLU A 378 -5.48 9.10 -20.22
C GLU A 378 -4.10 9.73 -19.97
N LEU A 379 -3.61 9.71 -18.72
CA LEU A 379 -2.30 10.21 -18.34
C LEU A 379 -1.19 9.48 -19.09
N ILE A 380 -1.14 8.14 -18.99
CA ILE A 380 -0.06 7.35 -19.58
C ILE A 380 -0.09 7.41 -21.11
N GLN A 381 -1.28 7.43 -21.73
CA GLN A 381 -1.39 7.63 -23.17
C GLN A 381 -0.96 9.02 -23.60
N SER A 382 -1.21 10.05 -22.79
CA SER A 382 -0.76 11.41 -23.06
C SER A 382 0.75 11.55 -22.94
N ASP A 383 1.38 10.90 -21.95
CA ASP A 383 2.83 10.84 -21.82
C ASP A 383 3.48 10.23 -23.07
N LEU A 384 2.98 9.08 -23.52
CA LEU A 384 3.47 8.41 -24.74
C LEU A 384 3.25 9.27 -26.00
N ARG A 385 2.10 9.96 -26.13
CA ARG A 385 1.86 10.91 -27.24
C ARG A 385 2.87 12.05 -27.23
N ARG A 386 3.16 12.64 -26.07
CA ARG A 386 4.17 13.71 -25.98
C ARG A 386 5.56 13.23 -26.37
N MET A 387 5.95 12.02 -25.96
CA MET A 387 7.23 11.42 -26.37
C MET A 387 7.30 11.19 -27.89
N LYS A 388 6.18 10.84 -28.53
CA LYS A 388 6.05 10.75 -29.98
C LYS A 388 6.26 12.11 -30.65
N ASP A 389 5.51 13.12 -30.20
CA ASP A 389 5.49 14.44 -30.81
C ASP A 389 6.84 15.14 -30.66
N ALA A 390 7.55 14.88 -29.56
CA ALA A 390 8.93 15.32 -29.34
C ALA A 390 9.98 14.56 -30.18
N GLY A 391 9.60 13.46 -30.86
CA GLY A 391 10.52 12.60 -31.59
C GLY A 391 11.45 11.77 -30.70
N THR A 392 11.14 11.62 -29.42
CA THR A 392 11.98 10.90 -28.44
C THR A 392 11.93 9.39 -28.66
N TYR A 393 10.73 8.85 -28.91
CA TYR A 393 10.48 7.44 -29.22
C TYR A 393 9.51 7.32 -30.39
N ASN A 394 9.63 6.22 -31.15
CA ASN A 394 8.73 5.92 -32.27
C ASN A 394 7.43 5.26 -31.77
N VAL A 395 6.65 6.01 -31.00
CA VAL A 395 5.35 5.54 -30.48
C VAL A 395 4.34 5.51 -31.63
N THR A 396 3.79 4.33 -31.92
CA THR A 396 2.80 4.15 -32.99
C THR A 396 1.40 3.94 -32.41
N ALA A 397 1.14 2.76 -31.88
CA ALA A 397 -0.14 2.34 -31.30
C ALA A 397 0.12 1.52 -30.02
N PRO A 398 0.43 2.18 -28.88
CA PRO A 398 0.55 1.48 -27.62
C PRO A 398 -0.78 0.82 -27.25
N GLU A 399 -0.73 -0.46 -26.85
CA GLU A 399 -1.89 -1.15 -26.31
C GLU A 399 -1.75 -1.30 -24.79
N LEU A 400 -2.84 -1.01 -24.09
CA LEU A 400 -2.99 -1.28 -22.66
C LEU A 400 -3.39 -2.74 -22.50
N VAL A 401 -2.46 -3.56 -22.05
CA VAL A 401 -2.68 -5.00 -21.82
C VAL A 401 -3.55 -5.20 -20.59
N LEU A 402 -3.23 -4.50 -19.49
CA LEU A 402 -4.04 -4.46 -18.28
C LEU A 402 -3.74 -3.20 -17.47
N LEU A 403 -4.67 -2.87 -16.56
CA LEU A 403 -4.52 -1.84 -15.55
C LEU A 403 -4.96 -2.41 -14.20
N ALA A 404 -4.07 -2.39 -13.22
CA ALA A 404 -4.37 -2.78 -11.84
C ALA A 404 -4.56 -1.54 -10.96
N ASN A 405 -5.47 -1.62 -9.99
CA ASN A 405 -5.71 -0.57 -9.00
C ASN A 405 -5.20 -1.04 -7.63
N HIS A 406 -4.16 -0.39 -7.12
CA HIS A 406 -3.51 -0.68 -5.83
C HIS A 406 -3.90 0.32 -4.73
N SER A 407 -4.85 1.21 -5.02
CA SER A 407 -5.38 2.20 -4.07
C SER A 407 -6.17 1.52 -2.94
N PRO A 408 -6.20 2.09 -1.73
CA PRO A 408 -5.56 3.34 -1.30
C PRO A 408 -4.09 3.16 -0.90
N ALA A 409 -3.15 3.84 -1.57
CA ALA A 409 -1.73 3.79 -1.24
C ALA A 409 -1.35 4.88 -0.22
N SER A 410 -0.31 4.61 0.58
CA SER A 410 0.26 5.58 1.53
C SER A 410 -0.80 6.23 2.44
N PRO A 411 -1.48 5.46 3.31
CA PRO A 411 -2.44 6.02 4.24
C PRO A 411 -1.75 7.01 5.21
N MET A 412 -2.24 8.24 5.23
CA MET A 412 -1.70 9.36 6.01
C MET A 412 -2.80 10.10 6.78
N VAL A 413 -2.39 10.87 7.78
CA VAL A 413 -3.20 11.89 8.47
C VAL A 413 -2.48 13.24 8.48
N SER A 414 -3.18 14.29 8.88
CA SER A 414 -2.65 15.66 8.94
C SER A 414 -1.49 15.81 9.93
N ALA A 415 -0.66 16.85 9.77
CA ALA A 415 0.40 17.15 10.72
C ALA A 415 -0.15 17.42 12.13
N GLU A 416 -1.31 18.08 12.22
CA GLU A 416 -2.03 18.35 13.45
C GLU A 416 -2.50 17.05 14.13
N ASP A 417 -2.98 16.08 13.36
CA ASP A 417 -3.37 14.77 13.90
C ASP A 417 -2.16 13.96 14.39
N ILE A 418 -1.03 14.03 13.67
CA ILE A 418 0.23 13.40 14.12
C ILE A 418 0.63 13.99 15.49
N GLN A 419 0.65 15.33 15.60
CA GLN A 419 0.97 16.03 16.85
C GLN A 419 0.00 15.68 17.99
N ALA A 420 -1.29 15.51 17.68
CA ALA A 420 -2.32 15.15 18.64
C ALA A 420 -2.28 13.67 19.08
N GLY A 421 -1.27 12.91 18.67
CA GLY A 421 -1.06 11.52 19.09
C GLY A 421 -1.95 10.52 18.36
N PHE A 422 -2.32 10.79 17.10
CA PHE A 422 -3.16 9.89 16.29
C PHE A 422 -2.68 8.44 16.34
N TYR A 423 -1.38 8.18 16.15
CA TYR A 423 -0.85 6.81 16.11
C TYR A 423 -0.91 6.10 17.47
N HIS A 424 -0.74 6.82 18.58
CA HIS A 424 -0.97 6.25 19.91
C HIS A 424 -2.43 5.80 20.07
N GLN A 425 -3.39 6.62 19.61
CA GLN A 425 -4.81 6.28 19.64
C GLN A 425 -5.13 5.10 18.71
N LEU A 426 -4.52 5.06 17.52
CA LEU A 426 -4.65 3.97 16.56
C LEU A 426 -4.17 2.63 17.14
N TYR A 427 -2.98 2.60 17.77
CA TYR A 427 -2.45 1.37 18.37
C TYR A 427 -3.20 0.95 19.64
N ALA A 428 -3.83 1.89 20.36
CA ALA A 428 -4.71 1.58 21.48
C ALA A 428 -5.99 0.80 21.07
N LEU A 429 -6.25 0.65 19.76
CA LEU A 429 -7.36 -0.19 19.27
C LEU A 429 -7.09 -1.69 19.39
N GLN A 430 -5.84 -2.12 19.51
CA GLN A 430 -5.49 -3.55 19.51
C GLN A 430 -6.20 -4.31 20.65
N GLY A 431 -6.97 -5.32 20.29
CA GLY A 431 -7.69 -6.20 21.21
C GLY A 431 -9.05 -5.69 21.69
N ARG A 432 -9.42 -4.45 21.38
CA ARG A 432 -10.76 -3.93 21.73
C ARG A 432 -11.83 -4.80 21.08
N ARG A 433 -12.78 -5.28 21.89
CA ARG A 433 -13.90 -6.14 21.43
C ARG A 433 -13.42 -7.35 20.61
N ASN A 434 -12.30 -7.95 21.02
CA ASN A 434 -11.61 -9.04 20.33
C ASN A 434 -11.23 -8.74 18.87
N THR A 435 -10.99 -7.47 18.55
CA THR A 435 -10.57 -7.03 17.21
C THR A 435 -9.12 -6.59 17.22
N PHE A 436 -8.38 -7.01 16.20
CA PHE A 436 -6.97 -6.73 16.02
C PHE A 436 -6.75 -6.23 14.60
N TYR A 437 -5.71 -5.42 14.43
CA TYR A 437 -5.44 -4.75 13.16
C TYR A 437 -3.99 -4.93 12.74
N THR A 438 -3.78 -5.29 11.48
CA THR A 438 -2.46 -5.31 10.85
C THR A 438 -2.55 -4.81 9.41
N GLY A 439 -1.43 -4.78 8.69
CA GLY A 439 -1.35 -4.27 7.32
C GLY A 439 -0.77 -2.85 7.26
N ARG A 440 -0.70 -2.34 6.02
CA ARG A 440 0.04 -1.11 5.68
C ARG A 440 -0.48 0.18 6.30
N SER A 441 -1.69 0.18 6.87
CA SER A 441 -2.19 1.33 7.65
C SER A 441 -1.61 1.40 9.07
N PHE A 442 -0.96 0.33 9.53
CA PHE A 442 -0.39 0.21 10.87
C PHE A 442 1.13 0.01 10.87
N CYS A 443 1.73 -0.30 9.72
CA CYS A 443 3.16 -0.56 9.58
C CYS A 443 3.63 -0.19 8.16
N ALA A 444 4.92 0.06 7.98
CA ALA A 444 5.55 0.33 6.69
C ALA A 444 5.17 -0.68 5.60
N ASP A 445 4.90 -0.20 4.38
CA ASP A 445 4.40 -1.00 3.25
C ASP A 445 5.50 -1.83 2.57
N HIS A 446 6.19 -2.66 3.36
CA HIS A 446 7.19 -3.64 2.92
C HIS A 446 6.85 -4.99 3.51
N SER A 447 6.66 -6.03 2.68
CA SER A 447 6.13 -7.32 3.12
C SER A 447 6.81 -7.91 4.35
N SER A 448 8.15 -7.88 4.46
CA SER A 448 8.83 -8.45 5.63
C SER A 448 8.56 -7.66 6.92
N LEU A 449 8.49 -6.32 6.87
CA LEU A 449 8.12 -5.49 8.02
C LEU A 449 6.66 -5.70 8.40
N LEU A 450 5.78 -5.81 7.39
CA LEU A 450 4.38 -6.15 7.57
C LEU A 450 4.19 -7.52 8.24
N TRP A 451 4.96 -8.53 7.83
CA TRP A 451 4.94 -9.86 8.44
C TRP A 451 5.47 -9.83 9.88
N ALA A 452 6.58 -9.12 10.13
CA ALA A 452 7.14 -8.97 11.47
C ALA A 452 6.14 -8.30 12.42
N TYR A 453 5.50 -7.21 11.99
CA TYR A 453 4.45 -6.56 12.76
C TYR A 453 3.22 -7.48 12.94
N THR A 454 2.89 -8.28 11.94
CA THR A 454 1.80 -9.26 12.07
C THR A 454 2.09 -10.31 13.14
N ASP A 455 3.34 -10.77 13.30
CA ASP A 455 3.72 -11.66 14.40
C ASP A 455 3.51 -11.00 15.78
N THR A 456 3.78 -9.69 15.94
CA THR A 456 3.54 -8.99 17.22
C THR A 456 2.05 -8.88 17.53
N VAL A 457 1.22 -8.64 16.51
CA VAL A 457 -0.24 -8.64 16.65
C VAL A 457 -0.75 -10.03 17.03
N ILE A 458 -0.26 -11.10 16.39
CA ILE A 458 -0.63 -12.48 16.73
C ILE A 458 -0.24 -12.83 18.16
N ALA A 459 0.95 -12.42 18.63
CA ALA A 459 1.36 -12.62 20.01
C ALA A 459 0.44 -11.89 21.00
N THR A 460 -0.05 -10.69 20.64
CA THR A 460 -1.04 -9.95 21.43
C THR A 460 -2.42 -10.63 21.43
N MET A 461 -2.78 -11.27 20.31
CA MET A 461 -4.01 -12.06 20.23
C MET A 461 -3.97 -13.21 21.22
N PHE A 462 -2.91 -14.01 21.24
CA PHE A 462 -2.81 -15.21 22.07
C PHE A 462 -1.57 -15.14 22.98
N PRO A 463 -1.65 -14.38 24.09
CA PRO A 463 -0.52 -14.16 24.99
C PRO A 463 -0.11 -15.40 25.79
#